data_AF-A0A3D4LJM4-F1
#
_entry.id   AF-A0A3D4LJM4-F1
#
_cell.length_a   1.000
_cell.length_b   1.000
_cell.length_c   1.000
_cell.angle_alpha   90.00
_cell.angle_beta   90.00
_cell.angle_gamma   90.00
#
_symmetry.space_group_name_H-M   'P 1'
#
loop_
_entity.id
_entity.type
_entity.pdbx_description
1 polymer ?
#
loop_
_entity_poly.entity_id
_entity_poly.type
_entity_poly.pdbx_seq_one_letter_code
_entity_poly.pdbx_strand_id
1 'polypeptide(L)'
;GYRRNVSVIKEIKTYDGKDTDYIPLREDEKIELSDDSYLDIVKHGMKLVSYDDNAKPFANFPVEVGSKTGTAENQGINPETGKGYDDFAWYVAFAPYDDPQIAVACVLFEGGSGRYPIPIVREVIGEYLKINEMP
;
A
#
# COMPACT_ATOMS: atom_id res chain seq x y z
N GLY A 1 -2.42 16.95 -3.85
CA GLY A 1 -1.72 15.72 -4.31
C GLY A 1 -2.18 15.32 -5.71
N TYR A 2 -1.53 14.40 -6.39
CA TYR A 2 -1.91 13.96 -7.75
C TYR A 2 -2.30 12.48 -7.76
N ARG A 3 -3.47 12.16 -8.33
CA ARG A 3 -3.90 10.79 -8.63
C ARG A 3 -3.39 10.43 -10.02
N ARG A 4 -2.62 9.35 -10.12
CA ARG A 4 -2.13 8.82 -11.40
C ARG A 4 -2.93 7.60 -11.81
N ASN A 5 -3.15 7.42 -13.12
CA ASN A 5 -3.70 6.17 -13.63
C ASN A 5 -2.71 5.00 -13.43
N VAL A 6 -3.24 3.79 -13.24
CA VAL A 6 -2.44 2.56 -13.08
C VAL A 6 -2.39 1.78 -14.38
N SER A 7 -1.26 1.16 -14.68
CA SER A 7 -1.09 0.31 -15.86
C SER A 7 -0.10 -0.81 -15.57
N VAL A 8 -0.42 -2.02 -16.05
CA VAL A 8 0.48 -3.18 -16.05
C VAL A 8 1.32 -3.25 -17.34
N ILE A 9 0.98 -2.48 -18.37
CA ILE A 9 1.67 -2.47 -19.65
C ILE A 9 2.75 -1.38 -19.63
N LYS A 10 4.01 -1.80 -19.79
CA LYS A 10 5.16 -0.89 -19.90
C LYS A 10 5.44 -0.51 -21.35
N GLU A 11 5.48 -1.51 -22.23
CA GLU A 11 5.80 -1.37 -23.66
C GLU A 11 5.14 -2.52 -24.44
N ILE A 12 4.89 -2.31 -25.72
CA ILE A 12 4.48 -3.37 -26.66
C ILE A 12 5.55 -3.43 -27.75
N LYS A 13 6.03 -4.65 -28.02
CA LYS A 13 7.01 -4.94 -29.06
C LYS A 13 6.44 -5.89 -30.09
N THR A 14 6.92 -5.79 -31.32
CA THR A 14 6.65 -6.75 -32.39
C THR A 14 7.30 -8.10 -32.07
N TYR A 15 6.93 -9.15 -32.82
CA TYR A 15 7.51 -10.49 -32.63
C TYR A 15 9.03 -10.52 -32.83
N ASP A 16 9.59 -9.60 -33.64
CA ASP A 16 11.03 -9.44 -33.88
C ASP A 16 11.69 -8.44 -32.92
N GLY A 17 10.99 -8.05 -31.84
CA GLY A 17 11.54 -7.24 -30.75
C GLY A 17 11.67 -5.74 -31.06
N LYS A 18 11.12 -5.27 -32.18
CA LYS A 18 11.09 -3.84 -32.50
C LYS A 18 9.99 -3.14 -31.72
N ASP A 19 10.22 -1.85 -31.48
CA ASP A 19 9.25 -1.01 -30.82
C ASP A 19 8.01 -0.82 -31.70
N THR A 20 6.85 -0.65 -31.04
CA THR A 20 5.60 -0.28 -31.69
C THR A 20 5.29 1.20 -31.43
N ASP A 21 4.31 1.74 -32.15
CA ASP A 21 3.80 3.10 -31.89
C ASP A 21 2.92 3.19 -30.62
N TYR A 22 2.89 2.13 -29.79
CA TYR A 22 2.16 2.13 -28.54
C TYR A 22 2.82 3.06 -27.53
N ILE A 23 2.08 4.10 -27.13
CA ILE A 23 2.44 4.99 -26.05
C ILE A 23 1.53 4.68 -24.86
N PRO A 24 2.06 4.21 -23.71
CA PRO A 24 1.25 3.98 -22.52
C PRO A 24 0.60 5.29 -22.08
N LEU A 25 -0.72 5.26 -21.84
CA LEU A 25 -1.42 6.39 -21.26
C LEU A 25 -0.90 6.64 -19.84
N ARG A 26 -0.41 7.86 -19.57
CA ARG A 26 0.07 8.31 -18.26
C ARG A 26 -0.62 9.65 -17.95
N GLU A 27 -1.72 9.58 -17.22
CA GLU A 27 -2.53 10.73 -16.83
C GLU A 27 -2.36 11.02 -15.34
N ASP A 28 -2.31 12.30 -15.01
CA ASP A 28 -2.34 12.81 -13.64
C ASP A 28 -3.52 13.76 -13.45
N GLU A 29 -4.23 13.56 -12.33
CA GLU A 29 -5.34 14.41 -11.92
C GLU A 29 -4.99 15.03 -10.57
N LYS A 30 -5.00 16.36 -10.50
CA LYS A 30 -4.81 17.05 -9.22
C LYS A 30 -6.03 16.77 -8.34
N ILE A 31 -5.80 16.19 -7.16
CA ILE A 31 -6.82 16.04 -6.14
C ILE A 31 -7.06 17.43 -5.54
N GLU A 32 -8.28 17.93 -5.67
CA GLU A 32 -8.66 19.22 -5.10
C GLU A 32 -8.64 19.15 -3.57
N LEU A 33 -7.81 20.00 -2.97
CA LEU A 33 -7.74 20.23 -1.54
C LEU A 33 -7.93 21.73 -1.30
N SER A 34 -8.52 22.09 -0.16
CA SER A 34 -8.61 23.50 0.24
C SER A 34 -7.24 24.11 0.52
N ASP A 35 -6.28 23.29 0.96
CA ASP A 35 -4.87 23.65 1.11
C ASP A 35 -4.00 22.41 0.77
N ASP A 36 -3.00 22.58 -0.10
CA ASP A 36 -2.11 21.49 -0.49
C ASP A 36 -1.25 20.98 0.69
N SER A 37 -1.01 21.81 1.72
CA SER A 37 -0.29 21.43 2.95
C SER A 37 -1.04 20.39 3.80
N TYR A 38 -2.34 20.21 3.60
CA TYR A 38 -3.09 19.15 4.29
C TYR A 38 -2.63 17.76 3.87
N LEU A 39 -2.03 17.62 2.70
CA LEU A 39 -1.41 16.35 2.31
C LEU A 39 -0.26 15.99 3.26
N ASP A 40 0.53 16.97 3.71
CA ASP A 40 1.62 16.73 4.65
C ASP A 40 1.10 16.30 6.02
N ILE A 41 -0.05 16.84 6.45
CA ILE A 41 -0.74 16.41 7.67
C ILE A 41 -1.21 14.97 7.56
N VAL A 42 -1.80 14.59 6.42
CA VAL A 42 -2.24 13.21 6.15
C VAL A 42 -1.04 12.25 6.16
N LYS A 43 0.04 12.59 5.44
CA LYS A 43 1.27 11.79 5.45
C LYS A 43 1.82 11.68 6.88
N HIS A 44 1.85 12.78 7.63
CA HIS A 44 2.34 12.76 9.00
C HIS A 44 1.51 11.83 9.90
N GLY A 45 0.17 11.87 9.79
CA GLY A 45 -0.70 10.92 10.49
C GLY A 45 -0.41 9.47 10.12
N MET A 46 -0.14 9.18 8.84
CA MET A 46 0.28 7.85 8.40
C MET A 46 1.65 7.43 8.96
N LYS A 47 2.59 8.37 9.11
CA LYS A 47 3.87 8.10 9.80
C LYS A 47 3.64 7.76 11.26
N LEU A 48 2.74 8.44 11.96
CA LEU A 48 2.45 8.13 13.37
C LEU A 48 1.88 6.72 13.54
N VAL A 49 1.05 6.22 12.60
CA VAL A 49 0.59 4.81 12.64
C VAL A 49 1.77 3.83 12.54
N SER A 50 2.83 4.19 11.83
CA SER A 50 4.01 3.35 11.67
C SER A 50 4.89 3.25 12.92
N TYR A 51 4.92 4.30 13.75
CA TYR A 51 5.95 4.48 14.80
C TYR A 51 5.39 4.78 16.20
N ASP A 52 4.22 5.39 16.29
CA ASP A 52 3.56 5.83 17.54
C ASP A 52 2.24 5.06 17.81
N ASP A 53 1.96 4.02 17.02
CA ASP A 53 0.96 3.01 17.36
C ASP A 53 1.55 1.95 18.31
N ASN A 54 0.73 1.34 19.16
CA ASN A 54 1.18 0.28 20.09
C ASN A 54 1.90 -0.91 19.41
N ALA A 55 1.58 -1.24 18.14
CA ALA A 55 2.26 -2.31 17.42
C ALA A 55 3.58 -1.87 16.78
N LYS A 56 3.81 -0.56 16.63
CA LYS A 56 5.04 0.02 16.05
C LYS A 56 5.55 -0.73 14.80
N PRO A 57 4.71 -0.92 13.78
CA PRO A 57 4.94 -1.88 12.69
C PRO A 57 6.26 -1.68 11.93
N PHE A 58 6.78 -0.45 11.91
CA PHE A 58 8.01 -0.11 11.19
C PHE A 58 9.12 0.46 12.08
N ALA A 59 9.03 0.34 13.42
CA ALA A 59 10.03 0.93 14.33
C ALA A 59 11.48 0.55 14.03
N ASN A 60 11.73 -0.68 13.59
CA ASN A 60 13.05 -1.17 13.19
C ASN A 60 13.09 -1.46 11.67
N PHE A 61 12.40 -0.67 10.85
CA PHE A 61 12.52 -0.77 9.40
C PHE A 61 13.58 0.21 8.88
N PRO A 62 14.47 -0.20 7.95
CA PRO A 62 15.60 0.63 7.51
C PRO A 62 15.25 1.92 6.78
N VAL A 63 14.00 2.07 6.32
CA VAL A 63 13.48 3.31 5.74
C VAL A 63 12.22 3.75 6.46
N GLU A 64 11.93 5.05 6.41
CA GLU A 64 10.69 5.56 6.97
C GLU A 64 9.48 5.16 6.12
N VAL A 65 8.38 4.77 6.78
CA VAL A 65 7.15 4.29 6.12
C VAL A 65 5.94 5.07 6.63
N GLY A 66 5.08 5.53 5.71
CA GLY A 66 3.73 5.98 6.06
C GLY A 66 2.74 4.85 5.87
N SER A 67 1.91 4.55 6.88
CA SER A 67 0.93 3.46 6.79
C SER A 67 -0.44 3.80 7.37
N LYS A 68 -1.43 2.95 7.08
CA LYS A 68 -2.74 2.98 7.72
C LYS A 68 -3.35 1.58 7.79
N THR A 69 -3.88 1.25 8.96
CA THR A 69 -4.67 0.05 9.24
C THR A 69 -6.16 0.27 8.95
N GLY A 70 -6.88 -0.80 8.61
CA GLY A 70 -8.34 -0.83 8.56
C GLY A 70 -8.89 -2.21 8.94
N THR A 71 -9.93 -2.24 9.78
CA THR A 71 -10.75 -3.42 10.03
C THR A 71 -12.16 -3.07 9.56
N ALA A 72 -12.73 -3.89 8.68
CA ALA A 72 -14.11 -3.72 8.22
C ALA A 72 -14.92 -4.94 8.66
N GLU A 73 -15.91 -4.70 9.52
CA GLU A 73 -16.76 -5.74 10.07
C GLU A 73 -17.52 -6.47 8.95
N ASN A 74 -17.56 -7.79 9.05
CA ASN A 74 -18.31 -8.62 8.12
C ASN A 74 -19.55 -9.22 8.81
N GLN A 75 -20.62 -9.43 8.06
CA GLN A 75 -21.86 -10.02 8.57
C GLN A 75 -22.18 -11.33 7.86
N GLY A 76 -22.92 -12.20 8.56
CA GLY A 76 -23.37 -13.48 8.03
C GLY A 76 -22.58 -14.66 8.59
N ILE A 77 -22.97 -15.85 8.16
CA ILE A 77 -22.38 -17.12 8.59
C ILE A 77 -21.58 -17.69 7.43
N ASN A 78 -20.33 -18.04 7.72
CA ASN A 78 -19.47 -18.79 6.82
C ASN A 78 -20.03 -20.23 6.69
N PRO A 79 -20.46 -20.66 5.49
CA PRO A 79 -21.10 -21.95 5.30
C PRO A 79 -20.14 -23.13 5.51
N GLU A 80 -18.83 -22.92 5.35
CA GLU A 80 -17.81 -23.95 5.54
C GLU A 80 -17.52 -24.20 7.02
N THR A 81 -17.58 -23.16 7.85
CA THR A 81 -17.24 -23.27 9.28
C THR A 81 -18.44 -23.27 10.21
N GLY A 82 -19.61 -22.83 9.73
CA GLY A 82 -20.83 -22.65 10.53
C GLY A 82 -20.74 -21.50 11.54
N LYS A 83 -19.70 -20.67 11.49
CA LYS A 83 -19.46 -19.53 12.39
C LYS A 83 -19.71 -18.21 11.66
N GLY A 84 -19.77 -17.11 12.41
CA GLY A 84 -19.75 -15.77 11.80
C GLY A 84 -18.51 -15.58 10.95
N TYR A 85 -18.64 -14.84 9.84
CA TYR A 85 -17.47 -14.42 9.08
C TYR A 85 -16.57 -13.54 9.96
N ASP A 86 -15.26 -13.75 9.88
CA ASP A 86 -14.32 -12.80 10.46
C ASP A 86 -14.28 -11.50 9.63
N ASP A 87 -13.83 -10.43 10.28
CA ASP A 87 -13.71 -9.11 9.66
C ASP A 87 -12.68 -9.11 8.52
N PHE A 88 -12.81 -8.16 7.60
CA PHE A 88 -11.76 -7.89 6.62
C PHE A 88 -10.62 -7.12 7.27
N ALA A 89 -9.39 -7.54 7.02
CA ALA A 89 -8.19 -6.81 7.42
C ALA A 89 -7.57 -6.07 6.23
N TRP A 90 -7.52 -4.76 6.33
CA TRP A 90 -6.95 -3.85 5.34
C TRP A 90 -5.68 -3.20 5.88
N TYR A 91 -4.66 -3.09 5.03
CA TYR A 91 -3.47 -2.32 5.34
C TYR A 91 -2.95 -1.64 4.08
N VAL A 92 -2.66 -0.35 4.18
CA VAL A 92 -2.02 0.42 3.11
C VAL A 92 -0.74 1.04 3.64
N ALA A 93 0.31 1.08 2.81
CA ALA A 93 1.56 1.72 3.15
C ALA A 93 2.27 2.24 1.91
N PHE A 94 3.13 3.25 2.09
CA PHE A 94 4.07 3.71 1.07
C PHE A 94 5.45 3.96 1.68
N ALA A 95 6.48 3.78 0.88
CA ALA A 95 7.88 3.95 1.31
C ALA A 95 8.81 4.32 0.13
N PRO A 96 9.96 4.97 0.40
CA PRO A 96 10.25 5.74 1.62
C PRO A 96 9.24 6.88 1.90
N TYR A 97 9.17 7.37 3.12
CA TYR A 97 8.18 8.37 3.53
C TYR A 97 8.36 9.72 2.80
N ASP A 98 9.60 10.20 2.72
CA ASP A 98 9.94 11.50 2.13
C ASP A 98 9.97 11.46 0.59
N ASP A 99 10.46 10.36 0.01
CA ASP A 99 10.48 10.11 -1.44
C ASP A 99 9.80 8.77 -1.77
N PRO A 100 8.46 8.71 -1.88
CA PRO A 100 7.75 7.45 -2.08
C PRO A 100 8.04 6.80 -3.44
N GLN A 101 8.52 5.55 -3.40
CA GLN A 101 8.85 4.75 -4.60
C GLN A 101 7.88 3.58 -4.80
N ILE A 102 7.30 3.07 -3.71
CA ILE A 102 6.29 2.00 -3.74
C ILE A 102 5.10 2.36 -2.85
N ALA A 103 3.90 1.99 -3.30
CA ALA A 103 2.68 1.94 -2.50
C ALA A 103 2.10 0.52 -2.54
N VAL A 104 1.71 -0.01 -1.38
CA VAL A 104 1.18 -1.37 -1.21
C VAL A 104 -0.16 -1.29 -0.52
N ALA A 105 -1.14 -2.03 -1.05
CA ALA A 105 -2.41 -2.29 -0.39
C ALA A 105 -2.56 -3.81 -0.22
N CYS A 106 -2.87 -4.26 0.99
CA CYS A 106 -3.11 -5.66 1.30
C CYS A 106 -4.49 -5.82 1.95
N VAL A 107 -5.22 -6.85 1.51
CA VAL A 107 -6.53 -7.22 2.01
C VAL A 107 -6.50 -8.70 2.36
N LEU A 108 -6.89 -9.03 3.59
CA LEU A 108 -7.16 -10.39 4.01
C LEU A 108 -8.66 -10.52 4.26
N PHE A 109 -9.31 -11.34 3.45
CA PHE A 109 -10.69 -11.77 3.64
C PHE A 109 -10.76 -12.65 4.89
N GLU A 110 -11.72 -12.40 5.78
CA GLU A 110 -11.76 -13.06 7.09
C GLU A 110 -10.42 -12.94 7.86
N GLY A 111 -9.76 -11.79 7.70
CA GLY A 111 -8.46 -11.50 8.29
C GLY A 111 -8.52 -10.95 9.71
N GLY A 112 -9.70 -10.69 10.26
CA GLY A 112 -9.89 -10.14 11.60
C GLY A 112 -9.32 -8.72 11.75
N SER A 113 -8.09 -8.58 12.24
CA SER A 113 -7.52 -7.26 12.52
C SER A 113 -6.76 -6.67 11.34
N GLY A 114 -6.98 -5.39 11.05
CA GLY A 114 -6.17 -4.60 10.11
C GLY A 114 -4.68 -4.52 10.46
N ARG A 115 -4.25 -5.06 11.61
CA ARG A 115 -2.85 -5.24 11.98
C ARG A 115 -2.24 -6.53 11.39
N TYR A 116 -3.03 -7.55 11.09
CA TYR A 116 -2.50 -8.83 10.62
C TYR A 116 -1.85 -8.79 9.22
N PRO A 117 -2.20 -7.87 8.30
CA PRO A 117 -1.45 -7.71 7.06
C PRO A 117 -0.09 -7.02 7.19
N ILE A 118 0.26 -6.46 8.36
CA ILE A 118 1.53 -5.73 8.60
C ILE A 118 2.76 -6.51 8.11
N PRO A 119 3.03 -7.77 8.54
CA PRO A 119 4.22 -8.50 8.11
C PRO A 119 4.28 -8.69 6.59
N ILE A 120 3.14 -8.96 5.93
CA ILE A 120 3.07 -9.15 4.48
C ILE A 120 3.50 -7.87 3.76
N VAL A 121 2.93 -6.73 4.16
CA VAL A 121 3.25 -5.44 3.54
C VAL A 121 4.70 -5.04 3.81
N ARG A 122 5.22 -5.34 5.00
CA ARG A 122 6.60 -5.06 5.39
C ARG A 122 7.60 -5.85 4.53
N GLU A 123 7.33 -7.14 4.29
CA GLU A 123 8.16 -7.97 3.40
C GLU A 123 8.11 -7.49 1.94
N VAL A 124 6.92 -7.14 1.42
CA VAL A 124 6.79 -6.62 0.03
C VAL A 124 7.61 -5.34 -0.16
N ILE A 125 7.52 -4.40 0.80
CA ILE A 125 8.31 -3.17 0.75
C ILE A 125 9.81 -3.49 0.88
N GLY A 126 10.18 -4.39 1.81
CA GLY A 126 11.56 -4.78 2.05
C GLY A 126 12.23 -5.39 0.82
N GLU A 127 11.51 -6.29 0.15
CA GLU A 127 11.96 -6.92 -1.09
C GLU A 127 12.08 -5.90 -2.23
N TYR A 128 11.07 -5.06 -2.45
CA TYR A 128 11.10 -4.06 -3.51
C TYR A 128 12.27 -3.08 -3.37
N LEU A 129 12.55 -2.65 -2.13
CA LEU A 129 13.65 -1.74 -1.82
C LEU A 129 14.99 -2.46 -1.62
N LYS A 130 15.04 -3.78 -1.78
CA LYS A 130 16.24 -4.62 -1.58
C LYS A 130 16.88 -4.46 -0.20
N ILE A 131 16.06 -4.22 0.81
CA ILE A 131 16.49 -4.06 2.20
C ILE A 131 17.04 -5.39 2.74
N ASN A 132 16.44 -6.51 2.32
CA ASN A 132 16.86 -7.86 2.72
C ASN A 132 18.22 -8.28 2.10
N GLU A 133 18.74 -7.51 1.13
CA GLU A 133 20.05 -7.70 0.51
C GLU A 133 21.15 -6.80 1.13
N MET A 134 20.80 -5.97 2.12
CA MET A 134 21.76 -5.14 2.83
C MET A 134 22.56 -5.99 3.85
N PRO A 135 23.90 -5.90 3.86
CA PRO A 135 24.75 -6.72 4.75
C PRO A 135 24.57 -6.40 6.24
#